data_AF-A0A354PI75-F1
#
_entry.id   AF-A0A354PI75-F1
#
_cell.length_a   1.000
_cell.length_b   1.000
_cell.length_c   1.000
_cell.angle_alpha   90.00
_cell.angle_beta   90.00
_cell.angle_gamma   90.00
#
_symmetry.space_group_name_H-M   'P 1'
#
loop_
_entity.id
_entity.type
_entity.pdbx_description
1 polymer ?
#
loop_
_entity_poly.entity_id
_entity_poly.type
_entity_poly.pdbx_seq_one_letter_code
_entity_poly.pdbx_strand_id
1 'polypeptide(L)'
;TYESGQFAGDDHGRELIGYVPWQFNLLEGQTKYDVAWKKLMDRDGFYADFGPSTVERNDPMFLLQKSCCWWSGQSWPYATTQTLKALANFIQNGGESLKSADYVDLLGIYARSHRKDGKPYLAEALHPDTGSFEGHDAYNHSEHYLHSGYCDLVITGLVGLVPRSDDTLEINPLAPTAWDYFALDDVSYRGHVISIVWDKTGERYSLGAGMHVIVDGKTIYTSKTVGPVKLEGAVPQATTTGENGSSASIPVNFVVNNDGHYYPRLTASYTSERTSLSKVNDGNYWYLQHPPNRWTSEGSPNNSDWIEIDLGIERDIHKVKLFVLDDREISESNVRAPKAISLDSWDGSSWKAVQPTSVNAAPEGRRPHTFNFESLKARKLRVNLVHVDGYRSGLTEVEVWGDAVLPLAPVPAPPGNLAYNDGSREYPRATASHFDRFGGVPKSAIDGITNFLPTPTNRWTSYESKTETDWLEIDFGKSVQFRRVDLAIYDDRGGVQTPLKYELEYWNGQTWEPIPQVTKKPEKPAGSQWNTATFAPISTGKLRIVFTNAGNARSGVTEVMVWDE
;
A
#
# COMPACT_ATOMS: atom_id res chain seq x y z
N THR A 1 -30.51 19.64 -18.88
CA THR A 1 -30.80 18.20 -18.72
C THR A 1 -31.84 17.81 -19.76
N TYR A 2 -32.08 16.52 -19.98
CA TYR A 2 -33.02 16.02 -21.00
C TYR A 2 -34.41 16.67 -21.00
N GLU A 3 -34.89 17.16 -19.84
CA GLU A 3 -36.19 17.81 -19.69
C GLU A 3 -36.15 19.35 -19.87
N SER A 4 -34.98 20.01 -19.80
CA SER A 4 -34.85 21.47 -19.97
C SER A 4 -33.43 21.97 -20.33
N GLY A 5 -33.34 23.11 -21.03
CA GLY A 5 -32.07 23.72 -21.44
C GLY A 5 -31.73 23.46 -22.92
N GLN A 6 -30.50 23.78 -23.32
CA GLN A 6 -30.08 23.74 -24.74
C GLN A 6 -30.16 22.35 -25.38
N PHE A 7 -30.05 21.29 -24.59
CA PHE A 7 -30.03 19.89 -25.04
C PHE A 7 -31.29 19.11 -24.59
N ALA A 8 -32.41 19.81 -24.37
CA ALA A 8 -33.65 19.14 -24.01
C ALA A 8 -34.17 18.29 -25.20
N GLY A 9 -34.46 17.01 -24.94
CA GLY A 9 -34.92 16.06 -25.96
C GLY A 9 -33.84 15.51 -26.90
N ASP A 10 -32.56 15.88 -26.73
CA ASP A 10 -31.43 15.20 -27.38
C ASP A 10 -31.47 13.71 -26.99
N ASP A 11 -31.23 12.77 -27.89
CA ASP A 11 -31.22 11.34 -27.58
C ASP A 11 -29.85 10.79 -27.19
N HIS A 12 -28.84 11.66 -27.10
CA HIS A 12 -27.47 11.40 -26.69
C HIS A 12 -27.11 12.02 -25.33
N GLY A 13 -25.90 11.76 -24.82
CA GLY A 13 -25.32 12.33 -23.61
C GLY A 13 -25.57 11.53 -22.34
N ARG A 14 -25.97 10.25 -22.44
CA ARG A 14 -26.12 9.40 -21.25
C ARG A 14 -24.77 8.82 -20.84
N GLU A 15 -24.46 8.99 -19.56
CA GLU A 15 -23.26 8.46 -18.91
C GLU A 15 -23.66 7.67 -17.66
N LEU A 16 -22.82 6.72 -17.22
CA LEU A 16 -23.07 5.93 -16.01
C LEU A 16 -23.24 6.78 -14.75
N ILE A 17 -22.64 7.98 -14.73
CA ILE A 17 -22.81 8.93 -13.62
C ILE A 17 -24.29 9.32 -13.41
N GLY A 18 -25.14 9.15 -14.43
CA GLY A 18 -26.58 9.31 -14.32
C GLY A 18 -27.25 8.36 -13.31
N TYR A 19 -26.60 7.24 -12.95
CA TYR A 19 -27.10 6.30 -11.93
C TYR A 19 -26.69 6.65 -10.49
N VAL A 20 -25.73 7.56 -10.31
CA VAL A 20 -25.22 7.96 -8.98
C VAL A 20 -26.31 8.44 -8.01
N PRO A 21 -27.41 9.12 -8.43
CA PRO A 21 -28.49 9.47 -7.50
C PRO A 21 -29.09 8.27 -6.73
N TRP A 22 -29.21 7.09 -7.36
CA TRP A 22 -29.68 5.88 -6.68
C TRP A 22 -28.64 5.27 -5.73
N GLN A 23 -27.33 5.49 -5.96
CA GLN A 23 -26.27 5.07 -5.03
C GLN A 23 -26.46 5.67 -3.63
N PHE A 24 -27.00 6.89 -3.57
CA PHE A 24 -27.23 7.63 -2.32
C PHE A 24 -28.70 7.63 -1.88
N ASN A 25 -29.55 6.80 -2.49
CA ASN A 25 -30.99 6.76 -2.23
C ASN A 25 -31.67 8.14 -2.37
N LEU A 26 -31.21 8.98 -3.30
CA LEU A 26 -31.88 10.26 -3.59
C LEU A 26 -33.27 10.03 -4.22
N LEU A 27 -33.40 8.90 -4.93
CA LEU A 27 -34.63 8.41 -5.52
C LEU A 27 -35.02 7.10 -4.81
N GLU A 28 -36.10 7.12 -4.03
CA GLU A 28 -36.61 5.96 -3.30
C GLU A 28 -37.93 5.47 -3.90
N GLY A 29 -38.13 4.15 -3.89
CA GLY A 29 -39.31 3.53 -4.48
C GLY A 29 -39.38 3.68 -6.00
N GLN A 30 -40.58 3.50 -6.54
CA GLN A 30 -40.82 3.62 -7.97
C GLN A 30 -40.96 5.08 -8.36
N THR A 31 -40.19 5.52 -9.35
CA THR A 31 -40.20 6.91 -9.83
C THR A 31 -40.34 6.98 -11.35
N LYS A 32 -40.71 8.15 -11.88
CA LYS A 32 -40.70 8.39 -13.34
C LYS A 32 -39.30 8.24 -13.96
N TYR A 33 -38.24 8.30 -13.16
CA TYR A 33 -36.85 8.23 -13.61
C TYR A 33 -36.36 6.79 -13.79
N ASP A 34 -37.09 5.80 -13.30
CA ASP A 34 -36.73 4.37 -13.37
C ASP A 34 -36.59 3.85 -14.81
N VAL A 35 -37.13 4.59 -15.78
CA VAL A 35 -36.94 4.34 -17.21
C VAL A 35 -35.47 4.39 -17.63
N ALA A 36 -34.61 5.11 -16.90
CA ALA A 36 -33.18 5.21 -17.17
C ALA A 36 -32.49 3.84 -17.10
N TRP A 37 -32.88 2.98 -16.15
CA TRP A 37 -32.30 1.65 -15.95
C TRP A 37 -32.39 0.73 -17.16
N LYS A 38 -33.35 0.96 -18.07
CA LYS A 38 -33.46 0.19 -19.32
C LYS A 38 -32.20 0.28 -20.18
N LYS A 39 -31.42 1.36 -20.08
CA LYS A 39 -30.20 1.56 -20.85
C LYS A 39 -28.99 0.82 -20.30
N LEU A 40 -29.03 0.36 -19.03
CA LEU A 40 -27.91 -0.36 -18.43
C LEU A 40 -27.67 -1.71 -19.09
N MET A 41 -28.74 -2.45 -19.38
CA MET A 41 -28.70 -3.78 -20.00
C MET A 41 -28.92 -3.76 -21.52
N ASP A 42 -28.87 -2.57 -22.14
CA ASP A 42 -29.00 -2.36 -23.59
C ASP A 42 -27.61 -2.32 -24.24
N ARG A 43 -27.36 -3.10 -25.30
CA ARG A 43 -26.09 -3.12 -26.04
C ARG A 43 -25.83 -1.85 -26.83
N ASP A 44 -26.87 -1.10 -27.20
CA ASP A 44 -26.72 0.24 -27.79
C ASP A 44 -26.64 1.32 -26.69
N GLY A 45 -27.00 0.93 -25.46
CA GLY A 45 -26.80 1.70 -24.23
C GLY A 45 -25.42 1.42 -23.64
N PHE A 46 -25.38 0.90 -22.41
CA PHE A 46 -24.13 0.68 -21.67
C PHE A 46 -23.58 -0.75 -21.73
N TYR A 47 -24.42 -1.75 -22.00
CA TYR A 47 -24.12 -3.16 -21.76
C TYR A 47 -23.01 -3.71 -22.67
N ALA A 48 -22.03 -4.38 -22.07
CA ALA A 48 -20.94 -5.06 -22.79
C ALA A 48 -20.35 -6.22 -21.97
N ASP A 49 -19.57 -7.06 -22.64
CA ASP A 49 -19.16 -8.38 -22.15
C ASP A 49 -18.17 -8.33 -20.96
N PHE A 50 -17.46 -7.20 -20.79
CA PHE A 50 -16.47 -6.92 -19.74
C PHE A 50 -16.74 -5.58 -19.01
N GLY A 51 -18.02 -5.30 -18.84
CA GLY A 51 -18.52 -4.25 -17.95
C GLY A 51 -19.26 -3.17 -18.72
N PRO A 52 -20.13 -2.40 -18.04
CA PRO A 52 -20.82 -1.33 -18.71
C PRO A 52 -19.80 -0.27 -19.15
N SER A 53 -20.01 0.27 -20.34
CA SER A 53 -19.26 1.43 -20.83
C SER A 53 -19.63 2.69 -20.03
N THR A 54 -18.68 3.60 -19.86
CA THR A 54 -18.89 4.87 -19.12
C THR A 54 -19.87 5.83 -19.82
N VAL A 55 -19.88 5.82 -21.16
CA VAL A 55 -20.76 6.58 -22.04
C VAL A 55 -21.60 5.59 -22.84
N GLU A 56 -22.86 5.93 -23.14
CA GLU A 56 -23.71 5.07 -23.98
C GLU A 56 -23.11 4.88 -25.38
N ARG A 57 -23.25 3.68 -25.93
CA ARG A 57 -22.53 3.27 -27.14
C ARG A 57 -23.06 3.91 -28.42
N ASN A 58 -24.31 4.35 -28.42
CA ASN A 58 -24.92 5.11 -29.52
C ASN A 58 -24.64 6.63 -29.45
N ASP A 59 -23.83 7.09 -28.49
CA ASP A 59 -23.44 8.50 -28.41
C ASP A 59 -22.39 8.85 -29.49
N PRO A 60 -22.51 9.98 -30.21
CA PRO A 60 -21.51 10.44 -31.18
C PRO A 60 -20.11 10.68 -30.58
N MET A 61 -20.02 10.90 -29.27
CA MET A 61 -18.78 11.08 -28.52
C MET A 61 -18.28 9.79 -27.86
N PHE A 62 -18.97 8.65 -28.03
CA PHE A 62 -18.45 7.36 -27.61
C PHE A 62 -17.13 7.06 -28.33
N LEU A 63 -16.07 6.91 -27.55
CA LEU A 63 -14.72 6.75 -28.05
C LEU A 63 -13.87 5.89 -27.11
N LEU A 64 -13.33 4.80 -27.65
CA LEU A 64 -12.33 3.98 -27.00
C LEU A 64 -10.93 4.48 -27.38
N GLN A 65 -10.17 4.86 -26.36
CA GLN A 65 -8.79 5.31 -26.44
C GLN A 65 -7.83 4.26 -25.90
N LYS A 66 -6.61 4.25 -26.43
CA LYS A 66 -5.48 3.41 -25.99
C LYS A 66 -4.42 4.22 -25.22
N SER A 67 -4.82 5.37 -24.69
CA SER A 67 -4.03 6.18 -23.77
C SER A 67 -4.90 6.53 -22.57
N CYS A 68 -4.31 6.50 -21.38
CA CYS A 68 -4.98 6.92 -20.17
C CYS A 68 -5.04 8.46 -20.07
N CYS A 69 -6.04 9.08 -19.47
CA CYS A 69 -7.17 8.47 -18.78
C CYS A 69 -8.49 9.07 -19.28
N TRP A 70 -9.09 8.43 -20.29
CA TRP A 70 -10.32 8.90 -20.93
C TRP A 70 -11.54 8.16 -20.37
N TRP A 71 -12.60 8.93 -20.11
CA TRP A 71 -13.90 8.45 -19.61
C TRP A 71 -14.97 8.54 -20.70
N SER A 72 -14.60 8.17 -21.92
CA SER A 72 -15.43 8.37 -23.12
C SER A 72 -16.03 7.08 -23.68
N GLY A 73 -16.02 5.97 -22.94
CA GLY A 73 -16.58 4.70 -23.41
C GLY A 73 -15.94 3.44 -22.83
N GLN A 74 -14.72 3.53 -22.29
CA GLN A 74 -14.10 2.41 -21.57
C GLN A 74 -14.98 1.97 -20.40
N SER A 75 -14.88 0.70 -20.05
CA SER A 75 -15.40 0.20 -18.77
C SER A 75 -14.42 0.64 -17.69
N TRP A 76 -14.91 1.35 -16.68
CA TRP A 76 -14.11 1.81 -15.54
C TRP A 76 -14.61 1.09 -14.28
N PRO A 77 -13.79 0.26 -13.61
CA PRO A 77 -14.13 -0.39 -12.35
C PRO A 77 -14.75 0.56 -11.33
N TYR A 78 -14.25 1.80 -11.24
CA TYR A 78 -14.83 2.85 -10.40
C TYR A 78 -16.32 3.12 -10.74
N ALA A 79 -16.64 3.41 -12.00
CA ALA A 79 -18.02 3.68 -12.46
C ALA A 79 -18.91 2.44 -12.33
N THR A 80 -18.36 1.27 -12.64
CA THR A 80 -19.05 -0.02 -12.51
C THR A 80 -19.43 -0.28 -11.05
N THR A 81 -18.56 0.02 -10.09
CA THR A 81 -18.87 -0.05 -8.66
C THR A 81 -20.03 0.87 -8.29
N GLN A 82 -19.99 2.14 -8.70
CA GLN A 82 -21.08 3.08 -8.41
C GLN A 82 -22.41 2.62 -9.01
N THR A 83 -22.38 2.13 -10.24
CA THR A 83 -23.55 1.64 -10.97
C THR A 83 -24.15 0.39 -10.33
N LEU A 84 -23.31 -0.59 -9.94
CA LEU A 84 -23.76 -1.79 -9.25
C LEU A 84 -24.33 -1.45 -7.86
N LYS A 85 -23.70 -0.55 -7.12
CA LYS A 85 -24.24 -0.10 -5.82
C LYS A 85 -25.59 0.59 -5.98
N ALA A 86 -25.71 1.47 -6.97
CA ALA A 86 -26.97 2.13 -7.32
C ALA A 86 -28.05 1.12 -7.74
N LEU A 87 -27.70 0.09 -8.51
CA LEU A 87 -28.62 -0.95 -8.95
C LEU A 87 -29.10 -1.80 -7.77
N ALA A 88 -28.20 -2.15 -6.85
CA ALA A 88 -28.56 -2.89 -5.64
C ALA A 88 -29.59 -2.10 -4.81
N ASN A 89 -29.30 -0.82 -4.53
CA ASN A 89 -30.21 0.07 -3.83
C ASN A 89 -31.57 0.20 -4.55
N PHE A 90 -31.56 0.39 -5.88
CA PHE A 90 -32.78 0.50 -6.68
C PHE A 90 -33.68 -0.73 -6.51
N ILE A 91 -33.12 -1.94 -6.66
CA ILE A 91 -33.88 -3.18 -6.54
C ILE A 91 -34.35 -3.39 -5.09
N GLN A 92 -33.46 -3.19 -4.12
CA GLN A 92 -33.76 -3.40 -2.69
C GLN A 92 -34.83 -2.41 -2.17
N ASN A 93 -34.96 -1.23 -2.78
CA ASN A 93 -35.97 -0.22 -2.47
C ASN A 93 -37.27 -0.35 -3.30
N GLY A 94 -37.47 -1.47 -4.00
CA GLY A 94 -38.73 -1.77 -4.71
C GLY A 94 -38.78 -1.32 -6.17
N GLY A 95 -37.62 -1.00 -6.77
CA GLY A 95 -37.48 -0.80 -8.20
C GLY A 95 -37.80 -2.05 -9.00
N GLU A 96 -38.50 -1.90 -10.13
CA GLU A 96 -39.01 -3.04 -10.89
C GLU A 96 -38.49 -3.17 -12.32
N SER A 97 -37.87 -2.14 -12.90
CA SER A 97 -37.43 -2.14 -14.30
C SER A 97 -36.22 -3.05 -14.57
N LEU A 98 -35.48 -3.42 -13.53
CA LEU A 98 -34.46 -4.47 -13.50
C LEU A 98 -34.67 -5.34 -12.24
N LYS A 99 -34.12 -6.55 -12.25
CA LYS A 99 -34.31 -7.57 -11.20
C LYS A 99 -32.97 -8.03 -10.64
N SER A 100 -33.01 -8.80 -9.55
CA SER A 100 -31.80 -9.37 -8.93
C SER A 100 -30.95 -10.19 -9.91
N ALA A 101 -31.57 -10.82 -10.91
CA ALA A 101 -30.87 -11.54 -11.97
C ALA A 101 -29.96 -10.61 -12.81
N ASP A 102 -30.42 -9.39 -13.13
CA ASP A 102 -29.63 -8.40 -13.87
C ASP A 102 -28.45 -7.90 -13.04
N TYR A 103 -28.66 -7.69 -11.73
CA TYR A 103 -27.58 -7.36 -10.80
C TYR A 103 -26.51 -8.46 -10.74
N VAL A 104 -26.94 -9.73 -10.62
CA VAL A 104 -26.03 -10.87 -10.55
C VAL A 104 -25.26 -11.08 -11.85
N ASP A 105 -25.92 -10.86 -12.99
CA ASP A 105 -25.25 -10.92 -14.30
C ASP A 105 -24.17 -9.84 -14.43
N LEU A 106 -24.50 -8.58 -14.11
CA LEU A 106 -23.56 -7.47 -14.18
C LEU A 106 -22.41 -7.61 -13.15
N LEU A 107 -22.68 -8.10 -11.94
CA LEU A 107 -21.66 -8.42 -10.95
C LEU A 107 -20.75 -9.56 -11.44
N GLY A 108 -21.33 -10.56 -12.14
CA GLY A 108 -20.58 -11.64 -12.78
C GLY A 108 -19.69 -11.15 -13.92
N ILE A 109 -20.17 -10.23 -14.75
CA ILE A 109 -19.36 -9.51 -15.76
C ILE A 109 -18.20 -8.79 -15.07
N TYR A 110 -18.47 -8.06 -13.99
CA TYR A 110 -17.44 -7.31 -13.27
C TYR A 110 -16.37 -8.23 -12.66
N ALA A 111 -16.77 -9.37 -12.09
CA ALA A 111 -15.85 -10.39 -11.59
C ALA A 111 -14.96 -10.99 -12.69
N ARG A 112 -15.51 -11.21 -13.90
CA ARG A 112 -14.72 -11.68 -15.08
C ARG A 112 -13.76 -10.62 -15.59
N SER A 113 -14.13 -9.34 -15.45
CA SER A 113 -13.34 -8.18 -15.84
C SER A 113 -12.09 -7.99 -14.98
N HIS A 114 -12.07 -8.55 -13.76
CA HIS A 114 -10.90 -8.55 -12.88
C HIS A 114 -9.91 -9.68 -13.20
N ARG A 115 -9.59 -9.88 -14.48
CA ARG A 115 -8.65 -10.93 -14.91
C ARG A 115 -7.75 -10.49 -16.06
N LYS A 116 -6.48 -10.90 -15.98
CA LYS A 116 -5.48 -10.81 -17.06
C LYS A 116 -4.80 -12.17 -17.18
N ASP A 117 -4.77 -12.72 -18.39
CA ASP A 117 -4.21 -14.06 -18.67
C ASP A 117 -4.78 -15.17 -17.77
N GLY A 118 -6.09 -15.08 -17.49
CA GLY A 118 -6.81 -16.03 -16.64
C GLY A 118 -6.57 -15.88 -15.13
N LYS A 119 -5.71 -14.97 -14.68
CA LYS A 119 -5.39 -14.72 -13.27
C LYS A 119 -6.10 -13.47 -12.74
N PRO A 120 -6.45 -13.40 -11.44
CA PRO A 120 -6.99 -12.19 -10.83
C PRO A 120 -6.05 -11.00 -11.05
N TYR A 121 -6.57 -9.92 -11.63
CA TYR A 121 -5.82 -8.73 -11.97
C TYR A 121 -6.77 -7.56 -12.22
N LEU A 122 -6.38 -6.36 -11.82
CA LEU A 122 -7.18 -5.16 -12.03
C LEU A 122 -6.25 -4.00 -12.36
N ALA A 123 -6.58 -3.26 -13.42
CA ALA A 123 -5.96 -1.98 -13.74
C ALA A 123 -7.02 -0.88 -13.81
N GLU A 124 -6.65 0.29 -14.33
CA GLU A 124 -7.45 1.51 -14.23
C GLU A 124 -8.78 1.41 -14.97
N ALA A 125 -8.74 0.93 -16.22
CA ALA A 125 -9.92 0.73 -17.07
C ALA A 125 -9.66 -0.38 -18.09
N LEU A 126 -10.72 -0.88 -18.70
CA LEU A 126 -10.63 -1.93 -19.71
C LEU A 126 -11.57 -1.71 -20.87
N HIS A 127 -11.22 -2.30 -22.01
CA HIS A 127 -12.06 -2.33 -23.19
C HIS A 127 -13.36 -3.10 -22.87
N PRO A 128 -14.55 -2.49 -23.04
CA PRO A 128 -15.82 -3.05 -22.55
C PRO A 128 -16.21 -4.37 -23.24
N ASP A 129 -15.78 -4.60 -24.49
CA ASP A 129 -16.09 -5.85 -25.22
C ASP A 129 -15.03 -6.96 -25.09
N THR A 130 -13.77 -6.62 -24.81
CA THR A 130 -12.65 -7.60 -24.88
C THR A 130 -11.97 -7.85 -23.54
N GLY A 131 -12.21 -6.98 -22.55
CA GLY A 131 -11.54 -7.01 -21.26
C GLY A 131 -10.07 -6.60 -21.30
N SER A 132 -9.56 -6.15 -22.45
CA SER A 132 -8.18 -5.70 -22.58
C SER A 132 -7.91 -4.44 -21.76
N PHE A 133 -6.82 -4.43 -20.98
CA PHE A 133 -6.33 -3.27 -20.25
C PHE A 133 -5.39 -2.37 -21.09
N GLU A 134 -5.31 -2.59 -22.41
CA GLU A 134 -4.41 -1.84 -23.30
C GLU A 134 -4.57 -0.32 -23.14
N GLY A 135 -3.47 0.38 -22.88
CA GLY A 135 -3.43 1.83 -22.68
C GLY A 135 -3.79 2.32 -21.28
N HIS A 136 -4.23 1.42 -20.40
CA HIS A 136 -4.71 1.68 -19.04
C HIS A 136 -4.05 0.75 -18.00
N ASP A 137 -2.99 0.06 -18.44
CA ASP A 137 -2.11 -0.79 -17.66
C ASP A 137 -0.67 -0.50 -18.11
N ALA A 138 0.17 -0.16 -17.15
CA ALA A 138 1.59 0.10 -17.33
C ALA A 138 2.38 -0.39 -16.13
N TYR A 139 3.67 -0.68 -16.38
CA TYR A 139 4.61 -1.15 -15.37
C TYR A 139 4.68 -0.21 -14.17
N ASN A 140 4.49 -0.77 -12.96
CA ASN A 140 4.54 -0.07 -11.68
C ASN A 140 3.60 1.15 -11.61
N HIS A 141 2.42 1.04 -12.21
CA HIS A 141 1.44 2.12 -12.28
C HIS A 141 0.03 1.63 -11.95
N SER A 142 -0.47 0.67 -12.73
CA SER A 142 -1.88 0.26 -12.68
C SER A 142 -2.06 -1.16 -12.16
N GLU A 143 -0.99 -1.91 -11.91
CA GLU A 143 -1.11 -3.29 -11.43
C GLU A 143 -1.82 -3.34 -10.07
N HIS A 144 -2.95 -4.04 -10.04
CA HIS A 144 -3.81 -4.21 -8.86
C HIS A 144 -4.38 -2.89 -8.33
N TYR A 145 -4.80 -2.04 -9.26
CA TYR A 145 -5.32 -0.72 -8.97
C TYR A 145 -6.53 -0.74 -8.01
N LEU A 146 -6.44 0.01 -6.92
CA LEU A 146 -7.50 0.12 -5.92
C LEU A 146 -8.21 1.48 -6.03
N HIS A 147 -9.04 1.61 -7.07
CA HIS A 147 -9.92 2.76 -7.30
C HIS A 147 -11.36 2.30 -7.54
N SER A 148 -11.78 1.25 -6.84
CA SER A 148 -13.11 0.66 -7.01
C SER A 148 -13.48 -0.21 -5.80
N GLY A 149 -14.73 -0.66 -5.76
CA GLY A 149 -15.25 -1.56 -4.73
C GLY A 149 -15.87 -2.81 -5.35
N TYR A 150 -15.50 -3.99 -4.85
CA TYR A 150 -16.10 -5.27 -5.24
C TYR A 150 -16.69 -6.00 -4.03
N CYS A 151 -15.94 -6.09 -2.93
CA CYS A 151 -16.38 -6.75 -1.72
C CYS A 151 -17.65 -6.12 -1.12
N ASP A 152 -17.79 -4.79 -1.14
CA ASP A 152 -19.03 -4.11 -0.70
C ASP A 152 -20.25 -4.56 -1.50
N LEU A 153 -20.11 -4.75 -2.81
CA LEU A 153 -21.20 -5.19 -3.70
C LEU A 153 -21.61 -6.64 -3.38
N VAL A 154 -20.65 -7.47 -3.00
CA VAL A 154 -20.93 -8.84 -2.53
C VAL A 154 -21.64 -8.80 -1.17
N ILE A 155 -21.15 -8.01 -0.22
CA ILE A 155 -21.67 -7.94 1.15
C ILE A 155 -23.07 -7.32 1.18
N THR A 156 -23.23 -6.14 0.57
CA THR A 156 -24.44 -5.31 0.72
C THR A 156 -25.49 -5.51 -0.38
N GLY A 157 -25.06 -5.98 -1.56
CA GLY A 157 -25.96 -6.32 -2.66
C GLY A 157 -26.24 -7.81 -2.73
N LEU A 158 -25.23 -8.62 -3.08
CA LEU A 158 -25.41 -10.04 -3.35
C LEU A 158 -25.93 -10.81 -2.12
N VAL A 159 -25.20 -10.74 -1.01
CA VAL A 159 -25.62 -11.35 0.27
C VAL A 159 -26.69 -10.48 0.95
N GLY A 160 -26.58 -9.16 0.80
CA GLY A 160 -27.65 -8.23 1.12
C GLY A 160 -27.62 -7.67 2.54
N LEU A 161 -26.48 -7.64 3.24
CA LEU A 161 -26.41 -6.93 4.52
C LEU A 161 -26.70 -5.44 4.29
N VAL A 162 -27.73 -4.90 4.94
CA VAL A 162 -28.10 -3.48 4.83
C VAL A 162 -27.60 -2.75 6.08
N PRO A 163 -26.53 -1.92 5.99
CA PRO A 163 -26.06 -1.15 7.12
C PRO A 163 -27.11 -0.12 7.59
N ARG A 164 -27.26 0.00 8.90
CA ARG A 164 -28.25 0.85 9.58
C ARG A 164 -27.62 1.57 10.78
N SER A 165 -28.21 2.72 11.14
CA SER A 165 -27.79 3.50 12.30
C SER A 165 -28.41 3.03 13.62
N ASP A 166 -29.54 2.30 13.58
CA ASP A 166 -30.21 1.70 14.73
C ASP A 166 -29.69 0.29 15.06
N ASP A 167 -30.34 -0.40 16.00
CA ASP A 167 -29.98 -1.75 16.48
C ASP A 167 -30.59 -2.89 15.67
N THR A 168 -31.26 -2.57 14.56
CA THR A 168 -31.89 -3.55 13.68
C THR A 168 -30.85 -4.17 12.76
N LEU A 169 -30.82 -5.50 12.68
CA LEU A 169 -30.09 -6.22 11.64
C LEU A 169 -31.01 -6.45 10.45
N GLU A 170 -30.69 -5.84 9.31
CA GLU A 170 -31.45 -5.97 8.06
C GLU A 170 -30.64 -6.70 7.00
N ILE A 171 -31.27 -7.68 6.37
CA ILE A 171 -30.70 -8.47 5.28
C ILE A 171 -31.71 -8.48 4.14
N ASN A 172 -31.29 -8.12 2.93
CA ASN A 172 -32.11 -8.08 1.72
C ASN A 172 -31.31 -8.65 0.53
N PRO A 173 -31.24 -9.98 0.37
CA PRO A 173 -30.33 -10.62 -0.58
C PRO A 173 -30.74 -10.42 -2.03
N LEU A 174 -29.76 -10.14 -2.90
CA LEU A 174 -29.91 -10.22 -4.37
C LEU A 174 -29.40 -11.56 -4.94
N ALA A 175 -28.88 -12.45 -4.09
CA ALA A 175 -28.41 -13.78 -4.48
C ALA A 175 -29.52 -14.61 -5.14
N PRO A 176 -29.21 -15.39 -6.20
CA PRO A 176 -30.18 -16.26 -6.84
C PRO A 176 -30.68 -17.34 -5.89
N THR A 177 -32.00 -17.53 -5.81
CA THR A 177 -32.61 -18.62 -5.03
C THR A 177 -32.25 -20.01 -5.57
N ALA A 178 -31.72 -20.09 -6.79
CA ALA A 178 -31.27 -21.31 -7.43
C ALA A 178 -29.91 -21.81 -6.93
N TRP A 179 -29.11 -20.97 -6.26
CA TRP A 179 -27.85 -21.40 -5.66
C TRP A 179 -28.10 -22.43 -4.57
N ASP A 180 -27.30 -23.49 -4.52
CA ASP A 180 -27.46 -24.51 -3.49
C ASP A 180 -26.95 -24.02 -2.12
N TYR A 181 -25.96 -23.13 -2.09
CA TYR A 181 -25.44 -22.56 -0.85
C TYR A 181 -24.64 -21.27 -1.08
N PHE A 182 -24.53 -20.44 -0.03
CA PHE A 182 -23.52 -19.39 0.14
C PHE A 182 -23.35 -19.05 1.63
N ALA A 183 -22.24 -18.41 1.99
CA ALA A 183 -22.06 -17.87 3.33
C ALA A 183 -21.26 -16.55 3.27
N LEU A 184 -21.70 -15.58 4.06
CA LEU A 184 -20.90 -14.43 4.49
C LEU A 184 -20.66 -14.62 5.98
N ASP A 185 -19.40 -14.66 6.40
CA ASP A 185 -19.02 -15.06 7.75
C ASP A 185 -18.08 -14.03 8.37
N ASP A 186 -18.00 -14.02 9.70
CA ASP A 186 -17.14 -13.16 10.51
C ASP A 186 -17.23 -11.65 10.19
N VAL A 187 -18.42 -11.15 9.88
CA VAL A 187 -18.61 -9.71 9.62
C VAL A 187 -18.65 -8.94 10.94
N SER A 188 -17.65 -8.10 11.18
CA SER A 188 -17.67 -7.13 12.28
C SER A 188 -18.65 -6.01 11.97
N TYR A 189 -19.74 -5.93 12.75
CA TYR A 189 -20.80 -4.94 12.56
C TYR A 189 -21.35 -4.48 13.91
N ARG A 190 -21.27 -3.18 14.18
CA ARG A 190 -21.71 -2.55 15.45
C ARG A 190 -21.11 -3.18 16.72
N GLY A 191 -19.90 -3.75 16.59
CA GLY A 191 -19.18 -4.43 17.68
C GLY A 191 -19.62 -5.88 17.91
N HIS A 192 -20.45 -6.44 17.03
CA HIS A 192 -20.84 -7.84 16.99
C HIS A 192 -20.18 -8.56 15.80
N VAL A 193 -20.12 -9.89 15.88
CA VAL A 193 -19.70 -10.74 14.76
C VAL A 193 -20.94 -11.39 14.15
N ILE A 194 -21.17 -11.17 12.85
CA ILE A 194 -22.37 -11.61 12.14
C ILE A 194 -22.02 -12.58 11.03
N SER A 195 -22.82 -13.64 10.91
CA SER A 195 -22.78 -14.57 9.78
C SER A 195 -24.16 -14.71 9.14
N ILE A 196 -24.20 -14.72 7.80
CA ILE A 196 -25.39 -14.94 6.98
C ILE A 196 -25.12 -16.16 6.10
N VAL A 197 -25.88 -17.23 6.32
CA VAL A 197 -25.65 -18.51 5.66
C VAL A 197 -26.91 -18.94 4.92
N TRP A 198 -26.77 -19.42 3.69
CA TRP A 198 -27.79 -20.13 2.94
C TRP A 198 -27.27 -21.53 2.62
N ASP A 199 -28.05 -22.56 2.94
CA ASP A 199 -27.75 -23.94 2.63
C ASP A 199 -29.05 -24.69 2.30
N LYS A 200 -29.27 -24.97 1.02
CA LYS A 200 -30.52 -25.58 0.54
C LYS A 200 -30.75 -26.98 1.08
N THR A 201 -29.68 -27.76 1.30
CA THR A 201 -29.76 -29.14 1.79
C THR A 201 -29.41 -29.25 3.27
N GLY A 202 -28.63 -28.30 3.80
CA GLY A 202 -28.09 -28.31 5.17
C GLY A 202 -26.79 -29.09 5.31
N GLU A 203 -26.25 -29.64 4.21
CA GLU A 203 -25.10 -30.53 4.21
C GLU A 203 -23.76 -29.78 4.14
N ARG A 204 -23.75 -28.52 3.68
CA ARG A 204 -22.51 -27.77 3.45
C ARG A 204 -21.94 -27.21 4.74
N TYR A 205 -22.79 -26.63 5.59
CA TYR A 205 -22.35 -25.90 6.79
C TYR A 205 -22.78 -26.55 8.11
N SER A 206 -23.51 -27.67 8.07
CA SER A 206 -23.99 -28.38 9.26
C SER A 206 -24.89 -27.55 10.19
N LEU A 207 -25.57 -26.54 9.65
CA LEU A 207 -26.57 -25.73 10.36
C LEU A 207 -28.02 -26.21 10.11
N GLY A 208 -28.20 -27.22 9.25
CA GLY A 208 -29.49 -27.64 8.73
C GLY A 208 -29.95 -26.82 7.52
N ALA A 209 -30.96 -27.32 6.81
CA ALA A 209 -31.44 -26.69 5.58
C ALA A 209 -32.09 -25.33 5.84
N GLY A 210 -31.77 -24.34 5.02
CA GLY A 210 -32.37 -23.00 5.04
C GLY A 210 -31.35 -21.87 5.09
N MET A 211 -31.88 -20.66 5.25
CA MET A 211 -31.13 -19.46 5.57
C MET A 211 -30.98 -19.36 7.09
N HIS A 212 -29.79 -18.99 7.57
CA HIS A 212 -29.46 -18.79 8.98
C HIS A 212 -28.79 -17.43 9.16
N VAL A 213 -29.13 -16.74 10.25
CA VAL A 213 -28.43 -15.53 10.69
C VAL A 213 -27.89 -15.76 12.09
N ILE A 214 -26.59 -15.54 12.24
CA ILE A 214 -25.84 -15.80 13.46
C ILE A 214 -25.27 -14.47 13.95
N VAL A 215 -25.41 -14.19 15.24
CA VAL A 215 -24.80 -13.05 15.92
C VAL A 215 -24.05 -13.57 17.14
N ASP A 216 -22.76 -13.28 17.22
CA ASP A 216 -21.84 -13.71 18.28
C ASP A 216 -21.90 -15.23 18.54
N GLY A 217 -21.88 -16.00 17.45
CA GLY A 217 -21.93 -17.47 17.48
C GLY A 217 -23.30 -18.07 17.80
N LYS A 218 -24.35 -17.26 17.98
CA LYS A 218 -25.71 -17.73 18.24
C LYS A 218 -26.61 -17.51 17.02
N THR A 219 -27.25 -18.56 16.53
CA THR A 219 -28.30 -18.45 15.51
C THR A 219 -29.52 -17.72 16.09
N ILE A 220 -29.87 -16.57 15.50
CA ILE A 220 -31.00 -15.73 15.91
C ILE A 220 -32.18 -15.76 14.92
N TYR A 221 -31.96 -16.25 13.70
CA TYR A 221 -33.00 -16.39 12.69
C TYR A 221 -32.74 -17.60 11.79
N THR A 222 -33.83 -18.29 11.42
CA THR A 222 -33.81 -19.35 10.41
C THR A 222 -35.01 -19.22 9.47
N SER A 223 -34.83 -19.58 8.20
CA SER A 223 -35.91 -19.60 7.20
C SER A 223 -35.71 -20.72 6.20
N LYS A 224 -36.79 -21.30 5.68
CA LYS A 224 -36.73 -22.33 4.62
C LYS A 224 -36.29 -21.78 3.27
N THR A 225 -36.40 -20.47 3.06
CA THR A 225 -36.06 -19.78 1.82
C THR A 225 -35.13 -18.60 2.10
N VAL A 226 -34.23 -18.33 1.16
CA VAL A 226 -33.48 -17.06 1.15
C VAL A 226 -34.43 -15.91 0.80
N GLY A 227 -34.32 -14.79 1.53
CA GLY A 227 -35.18 -13.63 1.33
C GLY A 227 -34.92 -12.53 2.37
N PRO A 228 -35.63 -11.39 2.25
CA PRO A 228 -35.42 -10.25 3.13
C PRO A 228 -35.88 -10.54 4.56
N VAL A 229 -35.15 -10.02 5.55
CA VAL A 229 -35.46 -10.10 6.98
C VAL A 229 -34.98 -8.85 7.72
N LYS A 230 -35.77 -8.41 8.71
CA LYS A 230 -35.43 -7.37 9.68
C LYS A 230 -35.54 -7.94 11.08
N LEU A 231 -34.46 -7.86 11.85
CA LEU A 231 -34.37 -8.36 13.22
C LEU A 231 -34.11 -7.18 14.15
N GLU A 232 -35.18 -6.62 14.71
CA GLU A 232 -35.12 -5.47 15.63
C GLU A 232 -34.34 -5.83 16.90
N GLY A 233 -33.47 -4.93 17.38
CA GLY A 233 -32.67 -5.15 18.59
C GLY A 233 -31.63 -6.27 18.49
N ALA A 234 -31.35 -6.80 17.30
CA ALA A 234 -30.41 -7.89 17.12
C ALA A 234 -28.94 -7.48 17.31
N VAL A 235 -28.63 -6.21 17.06
CA VAL A 235 -27.26 -5.67 17.02
C VAL A 235 -27.19 -4.29 17.68
N PRO A 236 -27.52 -4.17 18.99
CA PRO A 236 -27.34 -2.92 19.72
C PRO A 236 -25.89 -2.47 19.62
N GLN A 237 -25.61 -1.15 19.67
CA GLN A 237 -24.22 -0.70 19.64
C GLN A 237 -23.49 -1.29 20.85
N ALA A 238 -22.55 -2.21 20.62
CA ALA A 238 -21.71 -2.69 21.70
C ALA A 238 -20.84 -1.50 22.16
N THR A 239 -20.92 -1.16 23.44
CA THR A 239 -19.97 -0.22 24.04
C THR A 239 -18.59 -0.83 23.93
N THR A 240 -17.77 -0.32 23.03
CA THR A 240 -16.33 -0.57 23.09
C THR A 240 -15.89 -0.03 24.44
N THR A 241 -15.30 -0.88 25.29
CA THR A 241 -14.68 -0.45 26.55
C THR A 241 -13.42 0.42 26.32
N GLY A 242 -13.36 1.16 25.21
CA GLY A 242 -12.16 1.85 24.70
C GLY A 242 -12.34 3.33 24.35
N GLU A 243 -13.56 3.88 24.27
CA GLU A 243 -13.75 5.29 23.86
C GLU A 243 -13.68 6.33 25.01
N ASN A 244 -13.53 5.88 26.26
CA ASN A 244 -13.16 6.77 27.37
C ASN A 244 -11.65 6.68 27.65
N GLY A 245 -10.82 7.38 26.87
CA GLY A 245 -9.42 7.71 27.21
C GLY A 245 -8.61 6.60 27.91
N SER A 246 -8.73 5.36 27.45
CA SER A 246 -8.25 4.22 28.24
C SER A 246 -6.72 4.15 28.20
N SER A 247 -6.11 3.99 29.37
CA SER A 247 -4.72 3.59 29.56
C SER A 247 -4.46 2.12 29.19
N ALA A 248 -5.36 1.48 28.42
CA ALA A 248 -5.23 0.08 28.05
C ALA A 248 -4.14 -0.07 26.99
N SER A 249 -3.24 -1.00 27.25
CA SER A 249 -2.23 -1.40 26.27
C SER A 249 -2.92 -2.12 25.12
N ILE A 250 -2.56 -1.77 23.88
CA ILE A 250 -2.99 -2.50 22.68
C ILE A 250 -1.77 -3.06 21.94
N PRO A 251 -1.94 -4.13 21.14
CA PRO A 251 -0.85 -4.61 20.28
C PRO A 251 -0.44 -3.55 19.26
N VAL A 252 0.85 -3.23 19.19
CA VAL A 252 1.43 -2.27 18.24
C VAL A 252 2.61 -2.90 17.52
N ASN A 253 2.70 -2.69 16.21
CA ASN A 253 3.88 -3.02 15.42
C ASN A 253 4.92 -1.89 15.56
N PHE A 254 6.01 -2.14 16.28
CA PHE A 254 7.06 -1.16 16.58
C PHE A 254 8.02 -0.87 15.41
N VAL A 255 7.94 -1.61 14.30
CA VAL A 255 8.89 -1.44 13.18
C VAL A 255 8.36 -0.52 12.07
N VAL A 256 7.08 -0.15 12.08
CA VAL A 256 6.49 0.76 11.09
C VAL A 256 7.17 2.13 11.16
N ASN A 257 7.56 2.70 10.00
CA ASN A 257 8.19 4.02 9.93
C ASN A 257 7.78 4.81 8.68
N ASN A 258 6.46 4.98 8.49
CA ASN A 258 5.92 5.69 7.33
C ASN A 258 6.14 7.21 7.39
N ASP A 259 6.36 7.75 8.59
CA ASP A 259 6.65 9.18 8.80
C ASP A 259 8.12 9.53 8.54
N GLY A 260 8.98 8.54 8.30
CA GLY A 260 10.39 8.75 7.98
C GLY A 260 11.23 9.23 9.16
N HIS A 261 10.81 8.99 10.41
CA HIS A 261 11.63 9.30 11.58
C HIS A 261 12.95 8.52 11.56
N TYR A 262 13.93 8.95 12.35
CA TYR A 262 15.22 8.26 12.43
C TYR A 262 15.07 6.78 12.86
N TYR A 263 14.13 6.51 13.77
CA TYR A 263 13.82 5.18 14.27
C TYR A 263 12.34 4.83 14.05
N PRO A 264 12.02 3.54 13.90
CA PRO A 264 12.93 2.39 13.83
C PRO A 264 13.77 2.41 12.54
N ARG A 265 14.99 1.87 12.61
CA ARG A 265 15.97 1.89 11.52
C ARG A 265 16.36 0.48 11.10
N LEU A 266 16.34 0.23 9.80
CA LEU A 266 16.76 -1.05 9.24
C LEU A 266 18.08 -0.91 8.49
N THR A 267 18.92 -1.94 8.62
CA THR A 267 20.12 -2.13 7.80
C THR A 267 20.21 -3.58 7.36
N ALA A 268 20.89 -3.86 6.26
CA ALA A 268 21.06 -5.21 5.76
C ALA A 268 22.52 -5.51 5.42
N SER A 269 22.90 -6.79 5.43
CA SER A 269 24.21 -7.23 4.93
C SER A 269 24.40 -6.96 3.44
N TYR A 270 23.30 -7.05 2.69
CA TYR A 270 23.24 -6.84 1.26
C TYR A 270 21.83 -6.40 0.85
N THR A 271 21.72 -5.47 -0.10
CA THR A 271 20.46 -5.07 -0.73
C THR A 271 20.68 -5.08 -2.23
N SER A 272 19.83 -5.81 -2.97
CA SER A 272 19.88 -5.81 -4.43
C SER A 272 19.62 -4.40 -4.97
N GLU A 273 20.37 -3.99 -6.00
CA GLU A 273 20.16 -2.74 -6.73
C GLU A 273 18.73 -2.61 -7.33
N ARG A 274 18.02 -3.74 -7.47
CA ARG A 274 16.66 -3.80 -8.03
C ARG A 274 15.54 -3.57 -7.00
N THR A 275 15.85 -3.50 -5.71
CA THR A 275 14.87 -3.44 -4.61
C THR A 275 15.33 -2.47 -3.52
N SER A 276 14.45 -2.13 -2.56
CA SER A 276 14.81 -1.22 -1.47
C SER A 276 14.46 -1.85 -0.12
N LEU A 277 15.35 -1.68 0.86
CA LEU A 277 15.10 -2.09 2.24
C LEU A 277 13.99 -1.27 2.90
N SER A 278 13.70 -0.05 2.43
CA SER A 278 12.61 0.76 2.97
C SER A 278 11.22 0.15 2.77
N LYS A 279 11.11 -0.88 1.92
CA LYS A 279 9.86 -1.56 1.60
C LYS A 279 9.44 -2.64 2.57
N VAL A 280 10.26 -2.99 3.57
CA VAL A 280 9.94 -4.09 4.48
C VAL A 280 9.34 -3.64 5.82
N ASN A 281 9.07 -2.36 5.98
CA ASN A 281 8.46 -1.83 7.20
C ASN A 281 7.46 -0.70 6.89
N ASP A 282 6.84 -0.74 5.71
CA ASP A 282 5.91 0.28 5.23
C ASP A 282 4.43 -0.09 5.47
N GLY A 283 4.17 -1.27 6.04
CA GLY A 283 2.85 -1.81 6.33
C GLY A 283 2.23 -2.59 5.16
N ASN A 284 2.90 -2.71 4.01
CA ASN A 284 2.37 -3.41 2.84
C ASN A 284 3.12 -4.72 2.58
N TYR A 285 2.46 -5.86 2.80
CA TYR A 285 3.01 -7.17 2.40
C TYR A 285 2.45 -7.61 1.04
N TRP A 286 3.28 -7.52 0.01
CA TRP A 286 2.99 -7.93 -1.35
C TRP A 286 3.99 -8.96 -1.87
N TYR A 287 3.49 -10.15 -2.23
CA TYR A 287 4.34 -11.24 -2.72
C TYR A 287 4.61 -11.21 -4.23
N LEU A 288 4.23 -10.14 -4.92
CA LEU A 288 4.39 -10.02 -6.37
C LEU A 288 5.73 -9.38 -6.73
N GLN A 289 6.20 -9.64 -7.95
CA GLN A 289 7.38 -8.96 -8.48
C GLN A 289 7.04 -7.50 -8.86
N HIS A 290 5.82 -7.27 -9.35
CA HIS A 290 5.32 -5.98 -9.81
C HIS A 290 3.89 -5.73 -9.27
N PRO A 291 3.58 -4.52 -8.75
CA PRO A 291 4.55 -3.46 -8.46
C PRO A 291 5.48 -3.91 -7.31
N PRO A 292 6.78 -3.55 -7.34
CA PRO A 292 7.73 -4.06 -6.35
C PRO A 292 7.52 -3.40 -4.97
N ASN A 293 7.00 -4.15 -3.99
CA ASN A 293 7.04 -3.79 -2.57
C ASN A 293 7.81 -4.83 -1.77
N ARG A 294 9.13 -4.84 -1.95
CA ARG A 294 9.98 -5.92 -1.46
C ARG A 294 11.44 -5.52 -1.32
N TRP A 295 12.14 -6.23 -0.46
CA TRP A 295 13.60 -6.28 -0.39
C TRP A 295 14.10 -7.68 -0.76
N THR A 296 15.19 -7.77 -1.50
CA THR A 296 15.87 -9.04 -1.79
C THR A 296 17.38 -8.91 -1.63
N SER A 297 18.03 -10.02 -1.25
CA SER A 297 19.48 -10.15 -1.26
C SER A 297 20.03 -10.68 -2.60
N GLU A 298 19.27 -10.50 -3.67
CA GLU A 298 19.66 -10.98 -4.99
C GLU A 298 20.94 -10.30 -5.50
N GLY A 299 21.93 -11.10 -5.92
CA GLY A 299 23.26 -10.61 -6.29
C GLY A 299 24.28 -10.68 -5.15
N SER A 300 23.83 -10.94 -3.91
CA SER A 300 24.71 -11.16 -2.77
C SER A 300 25.66 -12.33 -3.05
N PRO A 301 26.95 -12.26 -2.67
CA PRO A 301 27.85 -13.41 -2.74
C PRO A 301 27.71 -14.35 -1.53
N ASN A 302 26.91 -13.98 -0.53
CA ASN A 302 26.85 -14.67 0.75
C ASN A 302 25.94 -15.91 0.70
N ASN A 303 26.23 -16.90 1.56
CA ASN A 303 25.34 -18.06 1.78
C ASN A 303 24.17 -17.74 2.74
N SER A 304 24.25 -16.60 3.41
CA SER A 304 23.22 -16.06 4.28
C SER A 304 23.32 -14.54 4.29
N ASP A 305 22.18 -13.88 4.35
CA ASP A 305 22.09 -12.44 4.52
C ASP A 305 21.19 -12.11 5.70
N TRP A 306 21.38 -10.92 6.27
CA TRP A 306 20.64 -10.49 7.45
C TRP A 306 20.03 -9.11 7.29
N ILE A 307 18.94 -8.87 8.01
CA ILE A 307 18.37 -7.55 8.28
C ILE A 307 18.50 -7.28 9.78
N GLU A 308 19.15 -6.18 10.14
CA GLU A 308 19.16 -5.62 11.49
C GLU A 308 18.04 -4.60 11.62
N ILE A 309 17.31 -4.69 12.72
CA ILE A 309 16.20 -3.82 13.10
C ILE A 309 16.61 -3.13 14.40
N ASP A 310 16.80 -1.81 14.37
CA ASP A 310 17.05 -1.00 15.56
C ASP A 310 15.80 -0.21 15.90
N LEU A 311 15.15 -0.58 17.01
CA LEU A 311 13.94 0.10 17.52
C LEU A 311 14.27 1.44 18.21
N GLY A 312 15.56 1.78 18.34
CA GLY A 312 16.06 3.00 18.97
C GLY A 312 16.06 2.96 20.50
N ILE A 313 15.02 2.36 21.10
CA ILE A 313 14.92 2.09 22.53
C ILE A 313 14.55 0.63 22.79
N GLU A 314 14.79 0.16 24.01
CA GLU A 314 14.32 -1.15 24.44
C GLU A 314 12.78 -1.19 24.43
N ARG A 315 12.22 -2.20 23.76
CA ARG A 315 10.79 -2.51 23.73
C ARG A 315 10.58 -3.90 24.29
N ASP A 316 9.47 -4.09 24.98
CA ASP A 316 8.97 -5.42 25.35
C ASP A 316 8.11 -5.94 24.20
N ILE A 317 8.49 -7.07 23.61
CA ILE A 317 7.86 -7.63 22.42
C ILE A 317 7.43 -9.08 22.67
N HIS A 318 6.33 -9.49 22.06
CA HIS A 318 5.80 -10.84 22.18
C HIS A 318 5.74 -11.58 20.83
N LYS A 319 5.98 -10.91 19.70
CA LYS A 319 5.90 -11.54 18.37
C LYS A 319 6.72 -10.82 17.30
N VAL A 320 7.38 -11.60 16.43
CA VAL A 320 8.04 -11.10 15.21
C VAL A 320 7.49 -11.87 14.01
N LYS A 321 7.03 -11.18 12.97
CA LYS A 321 6.57 -11.80 11.71
C LYS A 321 7.46 -11.38 10.55
N LEU A 322 7.78 -12.33 9.68
CA LEU A 322 8.60 -12.12 8.49
C LEU A 322 7.83 -12.62 7.26
N PHE A 323 7.50 -11.73 6.33
CA PHE A 323 6.69 -12.06 5.18
C PHE A 323 7.61 -12.51 4.04
N VAL A 324 7.78 -13.83 3.92
CA VAL A 324 8.81 -14.46 3.10
C VAL A 324 8.41 -14.49 1.63
N LEU A 325 9.34 -14.09 0.76
CA LEU A 325 9.17 -14.13 -0.69
C LEU A 325 9.51 -15.52 -1.26
N ASP A 326 8.81 -15.90 -2.34
CA ASP A 326 9.20 -17.04 -3.17
C ASP A 326 8.66 -16.88 -4.60
N ASP A 327 9.60 -16.77 -5.52
CA ASP A 327 9.38 -16.49 -6.93
C ASP A 327 9.66 -17.72 -7.79
N ARG A 328 9.59 -18.94 -7.24
CA ARG A 328 9.86 -20.19 -8.00
C ARG A 328 9.05 -20.36 -9.27
N GLU A 329 7.89 -19.72 -9.35
CA GLU A 329 7.00 -19.73 -10.51
C GLU A 329 7.48 -18.79 -11.65
N ILE A 330 8.54 -18.01 -11.41
CA ILE A 330 9.12 -17.05 -12.35
C ILE A 330 10.46 -17.60 -12.81
N SER A 331 10.55 -17.96 -14.09
CA SER A 331 11.68 -18.72 -14.67
C SER A 331 13.04 -18.06 -14.47
N GLU A 332 13.10 -16.73 -14.47
CA GLU A 332 14.34 -15.95 -14.35
C GLU A 332 14.61 -15.43 -12.93
N SER A 333 13.73 -15.72 -11.96
CA SER A 333 13.90 -15.22 -10.60
C SER A 333 14.86 -16.09 -9.80
N ASN A 334 15.81 -15.43 -9.14
CA ASN A 334 16.75 -16.04 -8.22
C ASN A 334 16.27 -15.98 -6.74
N VAL A 335 15.03 -15.57 -6.50
CA VAL A 335 14.47 -15.42 -5.14
C VAL A 335 13.71 -16.68 -4.73
N ARG A 336 14.09 -17.27 -3.59
CA ARG A 336 13.43 -18.43 -2.97
C ARG A 336 13.23 -18.18 -1.47
N ALA A 337 12.25 -18.89 -0.90
CA ALA A 337 12.15 -18.99 0.55
C ALA A 337 13.48 -19.52 1.11
N PRO A 338 14.01 -18.92 2.20
CA PRO A 338 15.27 -19.34 2.80
C PRO A 338 15.17 -20.77 3.36
N LYS A 339 16.29 -21.50 3.41
CA LYS A 339 16.33 -22.85 4.00
C LYS A 339 16.15 -22.84 5.52
N ALA A 340 16.56 -21.74 6.16
CA ALA A 340 16.40 -21.52 7.58
C ALA A 340 16.31 -20.01 7.86
N ILE A 341 15.55 -19.66 8.89
CA ILE A 341 15.48 -18.30 9.43
C ILE A 341 15.81 -18.38 10.92
N SER A 342 16.69 -17.51 11.40
CA SER A 342 16.96 -17.34 12.83
C SER A 342 16.85 -15.88 13.24
N LEU A 343 16.65 -15.67 14.54
CA LEU A 343 16.54 -14.34 15.15
C LEU A 343 17.58 -14.20 16.26
N ASP A 344 18.34 -13.11 16.21
CA ASP A 344 19.26 -12.71 17.27
C ASP A 344 18.80 -11.38 17.89
N SER A 345 19.21 -11.13 19.14
CA SER A 345 19.05 -9.85 19.83
C SER A 345 20.40 -9.30 20.28
N TRP A 346 20.54 -7.98 20.32
CA TRP A 346 21.77 -7.33 20.78
C TRP A 346 21.75 -7.14 22.30
N ASP A 347 22.76 -7.64 22.99
CA ASP A 347 22.88 -7.52 24.47
C ASP A 347 23.61 -6.24 24.95
N GLY A 348 23.98 -5.36 24.03
CA GLY A 348 24.82 -4.19 24.29
C GLY A 348 26.25 -4.34 23.77
N SER A 349 26.72 -5.57 23.56
CA SER A 349 28.10 -5.89 23.15
C SER A 349 28.22 -6.94 22.05
N SER A 350 27.26 -7.87 21.96
CA SER A 350 27.27 -8.97 21.00
C SER A 350 25.86 -9.41 20.63
N TRP A 351 25.74 -10.05 19.45
CA TRP A 351 24.50 -10.69 19.02
C TRP A 351 24.32 -12.03 19.74
N LYS A 352 23.14 -12.25 20.32
CA LYS A 352 22.77 -13.49 21.00
C LYS A 352 21.54 -14.09 20.33
N ALA A 353 21.62 -15.39 20.03
CA ALA A 353 20.49 -16.14 19.50
C ALA A 353 19.30 -16.07 20.47
N VAL A 354 18.13 -15.73 19.92
CA VAL A 354 16.87 -15.68 20.65
C VAL A 354 16.23 -17.07 20.62
N GLN A 355 15.71 -17.52 21.76
CA GLN A 355 14.93 -18.75 21.85
C GLN A 355 13.44 -18.40 21.91
N PRO A 356 12.68 -18.54 20.82
CA PRO A 356 11.25 -18.28 20.81
C PRO A 356 10.49 -19.34 21.62
N THR A 357 9.38 -18.95 22.24
CA THR A 357 8.45 -19.89 22.90
C THR A 357 7.82 -20.83 21.87
N SER A 358 7.52 -20.31 20.67
CA SER A 358 7.10 -21.12 19.53
C SER A 358 7.45 -20.45 18.22
N VAL A 359 7.60 -21.27 17.18
CA VAL A 359 7.76 -20.83 15.79
C VAL A 359 6.61 -21.38 14.98
N ASN A 360 5.83 -20.51 14.36
CA ASN A 360 4.73 -20.91 13.49
C ASN A 360 5.20 -20.86 12.03
N ALA A 361 4.92 -21.96 11.32
CA ALA A 361 5.31 -22.26 9.95
C ALA A 361 6.83 -22.42 9.74
N ALA A 362 7.21 -23.46 8.99
CA ALA A 362 8.56 -23.51 8.42
C ALA A 362 8.79 -22.31 7.47
N PRO A 363 10.04 -21.91 7.20
CA PRO A 363 10.34 -20.91 6.18
C PRO A 363 9.71 -21.31 4.83
N GLU A 364 8.64 -20.64 4.46
CA GLU A 364 7.91 -20.91 3.21
C GLU A 364 7.41 -19.59 2.63
N GLY A 365 7.46 -19.49 1.30
CA GLY A 365 7.09 -18.29 0.59
C GLY A 365 5.60 -17.97 0.67
N ARG A 366 5.27 -16.70 0.44
CA ARG A 366 3.90 -16.19 0.30
C ARG A 366 3.04 -16.37 1.56
N ARG A 367 3.70 -16.44 2.71
CA ARG A 367 3.11 -16.49 4.04
C ARG A 367 4.08 -15.91 5.08
N PRO A 368 3.62 -15.52 6.28
CA PRO A 368 4.51 -15.10 7.34
C PRO A 368 5.19 -16.28 8.04
N HIS A 369 6.50 -16.19 8.26
CA HIS A 369 7.22 -16.97 9.27
C HIS A 369 7.17 -16.20 10.60
N THR A 370 6.67 -16.83 11.67
CA THR A 370 6.36 -16.11 12.91
C THR A 370 7.08 -16.69 14.11
N PHE A 371 7.82 -15.83 14.82
CA PHE A 371 8.38 -16.10 16.14
C PHE A 371 7.43 -15.55 17.21
N ASN A 372 7.09 -16.37 18.22
CA ASN A 372 6.32 -15.93 19.37
C ASN A 372 7.17 -16.04 20.66
N PHE A 373 6.94 -15.11 21.58
CA PHE A 373 7.60 -15.03 22.88
C PHE A 373 6.55 -14.81 23.96
N GLU A 374 6.82 -15.26 25.19
CA GLU A 374 6.07 -14.77 26.35
C GLU A 374 6.36 -13.29 26.58
N SER A 375 7.65 -12.92 26.54
CA SER A 375 8.15 -11.55 26.56
C SER A 375 9.62 -11.58 26.11
N LEU A 376 10.03 -10.58 25.34
CA LEU A 376 11.41 -10.35 24.94
C LEU A 376 11.69 -8.86 25.00
N LYS A 377 12.61 -8.45 25.87
CA LYS A 377 13.12 -7.08 25.89
C LYS A 377 14.22 -6.94 24.86
N ALA A 378 13.98 -6.13 23.83
CA ALA A 378 14.94 -5.92 22.76
C ALA A 378 14.94 -4.47 22.31
N ARG A 379 16.14 -3.90 22.15
CA ARG A 379 16.34 -2.68 21.37
C ARG A 379 16.68 -2.99 19.92
N LYS A 380 17.57 -3.96 19.70
CA LYS A 380 17.97 -4.39 18.36
C LYS A 380 17.72 -5.87 18.15
N LEU A 381 17.23 -6.20 16.96
CA LEU A 381 17.02 -7.55 16.48
C LEU A 381 17.79 -7.76 15.18
N ARG A 382 18.17 -9.00 14.90
CA ARG A 382 18.75 -9.39 13.62
C ARG A 382 18.08 -10.64 13.10
N VAL A 383 17.48 -10.52 11.93
CA VAL A 383 16.88 -11.62 11.18
C VAL A 383 17.93 -12.17 10.24
N ASN A 384 18.33 -13.43 10.42
CA ASN A 384 19.27 -14.10 9.53
C ASN A 384 18.51 -15.03 8.59
N LEU A 385 18.72 -14.86 7.28
CA LEU A 385 18.12 -15.67 6.23
C LEU A 385 19.20 -16.55 5.61
N VAL A 386 19.18 -17.85 5.92
CA VAL A 386 20.10 -18.80 5.30
C VAL A 386 19.54 -19.21 3.95
N HIS A 387 20.29 -19.00 2.88
CA HIS A 387 19.79 -19.23 1.53
C HIS A 387 19.77 -20.71 1.17
N VAL A 388 18.83 -21.07 0.30
CA VAL A 388 18.92 -22.31 -0.49
C VAL A 388 20.11 -22.16 -1.45
N ASP A 389 20.89 -23.23 -1.62
CA ASP A 389 22.11 -23.20 -2.44
C ASP A 389 21.78 -22.78 -3.89
N GLY A 390 22.56 -21.82 -4.41
CA GLY A 390 22.33 -21.23 -5.73
C GLY A 390 21.28 -20.12 -5.79
N TYR A 391 20.51 -19.89 -4.71
CA TYR A 391 19.44 -18.88 -4.66
C TYR A 391 19.67 -17.79 -3.61
N ARG A 392 18.84 -16.75 -3.65
CA ARG A 392 18.81 -15.67 -2.65
C ARG A 392 17.42 -15.53 -2.05
N SER A 393 17.34 -14.81 -0.94
CA SER A 393 16.10 -14.66 -0.18
C SER A 393 15.68 -13.19 -0.13
N GLY A 394 14.45 -12.97 0.31
CA GLY A 394 13.95 -11.63 0.52
C GLY A 394 12.65 -11.65 1.32
N LEU A 395 12.27 -10.47 1.75
CA LEU A 395 11.07 -10.21 2.53
C LEU A 395 10.26 -9.11 1.85
N THR A 396 8.94 -9.21 1.93
CA THR A 396 8.06 -8.08 1.57
C THR A 396 7.77 -7.20 2.77
N GLU A 397 7.76 -7.76 3.98
CA GLU A 397 7.46 -7.01 5.20
C GLU A 397 8.07 -7.72 6.42
N VAL A 398 8.34 -6.95 7.46
CA VAL A 398 8.71 -7.37 8.80
C VAL A 398 7.78 -6.68 9.78
N GLU A 399 7.31 -7.40 10.79
CA GLU A 399 6.55 -6.84 11.89
C GLU A 399 7.16 -7.25 13.23
N VAL A 400 7.20 -6.32 14.19
CA VAL A 400 7.67 -6.55 15.56
C VAL A 400 6.59 -6.06 16.53
N TRP A 401 5.85 -6.97 17.13
CA TRP A 401 4.68 -6.67 17.95
C TRP A 401 4.98 -6.75 19.45
N GLY A 402 4.51 -5.74 20.17
CA GLY A 402 4.34 -5.75 21.62
C GLY A 402 3.17 -4.86 22.02
N ASP A 403 2.83 -4.83 23.30
CA ASP A 403 1.72 -4.02 23.78
C ASP A 403 2.20 -2.61 24.18
N ALA A 404 1.48 -1.58 23.75
CA ALA A 404 1.75 -0.20 24.17
C ALA A 404 0.48 0.65 24.29
N VAL A 405 0.60 1.74 25.07
CA VAL A 405 -0.41 2.80 25.13
C VAL A 405 -0.12 3.81 24.02
N LEU A 406 -1.13 4.11 23.20
CA LEU A 406 -1.03 5.09 22.12
C LEU A 406 -1.32 6.52 22.61
N PRO A 407 -0.78 7.57 21.96
CA PRO A 407 0.15 7.51 20.81
C PRO A 407 1.59 7.17 21.24
N LEU A 408 2.32 6.50 20.35
CA LEU A 408 3.77 6.31 20.54
C LEU A 408 4.50 7.61 20.22
N ALA A 409 5.31 8.09 21.16
CA ALA A 409 6.23 9.19 20.88
C ALA A 409 7.35 8.73 19.92
N PRO A 410 7.70 9.53 18.90
CA PRO A 410 8.86 9.27 18.06
C PRO A 410 10.12 9.15 18.91
N VAL A 411 10.96 8.17 18.60
CA VAL A 411 12.25 8.00 19.27
C VAL A 411 13.25 8.99 18.67
N PRO A 412 13.91 9.84 19.48
CA PRO A 412 14.81 10.86 18.96
C PRO A 412 16.01 10.22 18.25
N ALA A 413 16.50 10.89 17.21
CA ALA A 413 17.77 10.54 16.57
C ALA A 413 18.94 10.61 17.58
N PRO A 414 20.01 9.83 17.36
CA PRO A 414 21.25 9.98 18.12
C PRO A 414 21.77 11.42 18.05
N PRO A 415 22.29 11.98 19.15
CA PRO A 415 22.92 13.29 19.12
C PRO A 415 24.18 13.24 18.23
N GLY A 416 24.61 14.39 17.71
CA GLY A 416 25.87 14.52 16.98
C GLY A 416 25.73 14.68 15.46
N ASN A 417 24.52 14.64 14.89
CA ASN A 417 24.32 14.99 13.49
C ASN A 417 24.57 16.50 13.30
N LEU A 418 25.73 16.85 12.74
CA LEU A 418 26.16 18.22 12.48
C LEU A 418 25.38 18.91 11.37
N ALA A 419 24.66 18.14 10.53
CA ALA A 419 23.83 18.67 9.46
C ALA A 419 22.38 18.94 9.88
N TYR A 420 21.90 18.38 11.00
CA TYR A 420 20.49 18.45 11.39
C TYR A 420 19.98 19.88 11.63
N ASN A 421 18.89 20.23 10.97
CA ASN A 421 18.11 21.45 11.18
C ASN A 421 16.63 21.23 10.83
N ASP A 422 15.78 21.20 11.85
CA ASP A 422 14.31 21.12 11.73
C ASP A 422 13.64 22.44 11.27
N GLY A 423 14.44 23.45 10.91
CA GLY A 423 13.97 24.78 10.53
C GLY A 423 13.81 25.74 11.71
N SER A 424 14.10 25.31 12.96
CA SER A 424 14.06 26.18 14.13
C SER A 424 15.26 27.14 14.24
N ARG A 425 16.30 26.94 13.42
CA ARG A 425 17.57 27.69 13.46
C ARG A 425 18.01 28.11 12.06
N GLU A 426 18.87 29.13 11.98
CA GLU A 426 19.44 29.56 10.70
C GLU A 426 20.48 28.56 10.15
N TYR A 427 21.27 27.96 11.02
CA TYR A 427 22.35 27.03 10.66
C TYR A 427 22.22 25.71 11.44
N PRO A 428 22.69 24.58 10.88
CA PRO A 428 23.26 24.42 9.53
C PRO A 428 22.23 24.67 8.41
N ARG A 429 22.67 25.17 7.25
CA ARG A 429 21.80 25.58 6.13
C ARG A 429 22.16 24.84 4.85
N ALA A 430 21.17 24.19 4.24
CA ALA A 430 21.33 23.57 2.94
C ALA A 430 21.01 24.51 1.78
N THR A 431 21.83 24.49 0.73
CA THR A 431 21.59 25.16 -0.56
C THR A 431 22.04 24.25 -1.70
N ALA A 432 21.64 24.52 -2.96
CA ALA A 432 21.96 23.63 -4.07
C ALA A 432 22.17 24.38 -5.39
N SER A 433 22.81 23.72 -6.37
CA SER A 433 22.92 24.22 -7.75
C SER A 433 21.55 24.38 -8.42
N HIS A 434 20.64 23.47 -8.10
CA HIS A 434 19.29 23.38 -8.63
C HIS A 434 18.37 22.73 -7.60
N PHE A 435 17.09 23.04 -7.65
CA PHE A 435 16.05 22.30 -6.96
C PHE A 435 14.71 22.45 -7.69
N ASP A 436 13.88 21.43 -7.65
CA ASP A 436 12.65 21.38 -8.44
C ASP A 436 11.49 22.20 -7.85
N ARG A 437 10.49 22.48 -8.67
CA ARG A 437 9.28 23.21 -8.26
C ARG A 437 8.19 22.35 -7.60
N PHE A 438 8.39 21.03 -7.52
CA PHE A 438 7.43 20.05 -7.01
C PHE A 438 7.62 19.74 -5.51
N GLY A 439 8.45 20.53 -4.84
CA GLY A 439 8.67 20.46 -3.39
C GLY A 439 9.99 19.82 -3.00
N GLY A 440 10.82 19.38 -3.95
CA GLY A 440 12.18 18.93 -3.67
C GLY A 440 13.08 20.13 -3.32
N VAL A 441 13.27 20.45 -2.04
CA VAL A 441 14.00 21.65 -1.60
C VAL A 441 15.21 21.30 -0.72
N PRO A 442 16.33 22.07 -0.78
CA PRO A 442 17.56 21.75 -0.05
C PRO A 442 17.38 21.55 1.47
N LYS A 443 16.54 22.36 2.12
CA LYS A 443 16.30 22.28 3.57
C LYS A 443 15.71 20.94 4.03
N SER A 444 15.00 20.24 3.16
CA SER A 444 14.40 18.94 3.45
C SER A 444 15.40 17.79 3.36
N ALA A 445 16.65 18.05 2.98
CA ALA A 445 17.70 17.05 3.01
C ALA A 445 18.45 17.02 4.36
N ILE A 446 18.02 17.81 5.34
CA ILE A 446 18.70 17.94 6.64
C ILE A 446 17.71 18.08 7.81
N ASP A 447 16.43 17.75 7.62
CA ASP A 447 15.38 17.99 8.61
C ASP A 447 15.13 16.79 9.53
N GLY A 448 15.91 15.72 9.36
CA GLY A 448 15.84 14.49 10.14
C GLY A 448 14.75 13.52 9.67
N ILE A 449 14.11 13.78 8.53
CA ILE A 449 13.10 12.91 7.94
C ILE A 449 13.70 12.16 6.74
N THR A 450 13.58 10.84 6.75
CA THR A 450 14.01 9.96 5.66
C THR A 450 12.80 9.29 5.03
N ASN A 451 12.38 9.76 3.86
CA ASN A 451 11.27 9.21 3.10
C ASN A 451 11.68 8.92 1.64
N PHE A 452 11.66 7.65 1.26
CA PHE A 452 11.95 7.22 -0.10
C PHE A 452 10.70 7.12 -0.99
N LEU A 453 9.51 7.45 -0.47
CA LEU A 453 8.28 7.50 -1.25
C LEU A 453 8.19 8.79 -2.06
N PRO A 454 7.54 8.76 -3.24
CA PRO A 454 7.31 9.96 -4.03
C PRO A 454 6.40 10.97 -3.32
N THR A 455 5.46 10.48 -2.49
CA THR A 455 4.51 11.29 -1.71
C THR A 455 4.39 10.69 -0.30
N PRO A 456 4.40 11.51 0.78
CA PRO A 456 4.62 12.96 0.77
C PRO A 456 6.06 13.34 0.37
N THR A 457 6.24 14.50 -0.26
CA THR A 457 7.57 15.00 -0.66
C THR A 457 8.34 15.49 0.57
N ASN A 458 9.41 14.78 0.94
CA ASN A 458 10.41 15.25 1.91
C ASN A 458 11.79 14.82 1.39
N ARG A 459 12.41 15.71 0.59
CA ARG A 459 13.70 15.48 -0.07
C ARG A 459 14.22 16.75 -0.71
N TRP A 460 15.48 16.73 -1.09
CA TRP A 460 16.02 17.58 -2.15
C TRP A 460 16.25 16.75 -3.42
N THR A 461 15.95 17.33 -4.59
CA THR A 461 16.33 16.74 -5.89
C THR A 461 16.80 17.83 -6.85
N SER A 462 17.67 17.47 -7.80
CA SER A 462 18.03 18.31 -8.94
C SER A 462 17.14 18.07 -10.17
N TYR A 463 15.93 17.52 -9.98
CA TYR A 463 14.98 17.28 -11.06
C TYR A 463 14.75 18.55 -11.90
N GLU A 464 14.55 18.37 -13.21
CA GLU A 464 14.51 19.43 -14.24
C GLU A 464 15.85 20.11 -14.60
N SER A 465 16.93 19.93 -13.82
CA SER A 465 18.27 20.45 -14.14
C SER A 465 18.75 20.04 -15.54
N LYS A 466 19.63 20.84 -16.16
CA LYS A 466 20.16 20.59 -17.51
C LYS A 466 21.65 20.24 -17.53
N THR A 467 22.27 20.15 -16.36
CA THR A 467 23.70 19.87 -16.21
C THR A 467 23.97 18.39 -15.97
N GLU A 468 25.17 17.95 -16.31
CA GLU A 468 25.64 16.58 -16.02
C GLU A 468 25.95 16.39 -14.53
N THR A 469 26.24 17.47 -13.83
CA THR A 469 26.51 17.49 -12.40
C THR A 469 25.64 18.53 -11.70
N ASP A 470 25.21 18.18 -10.48
CA ASP A 470 24.50 19.06 -9.56
C ASP A 470 25.10 18.90 -8.18
N TRP A 471 24.97 19.92 -7.33
CA TRP A 471 25.53 19.89 -5.98
C TRP A 471 24.51 20.31 -4.93
N LEU A 472 24.67 19.71 -3.74
CA LEU A 472 24.03 20.11 -2.48
C LEU A 472 25.12 20.57 -1.52
N GLU A 473 25.00 21.78 -0.99
CA GLU A 473 25.90 22.40 -0.01
C GLU A 473 25.23 22.45 1.34
N ILE A 474 25.98 22.15 2.40
CA ILE A 474 25.62 22.39 3.80
C ILE A 474 26.61 23.40 4.38
N ASP A 475 26.11 24.57 4.74
CA ASP A 475 26.83 25.59 5.47
C ASP A 475 26.58 25.39 6.96
N PHE A 476 27.62 25.08 7.74
CA PHE A 476 27.49 24.82 9.17
C PHE A 476 27.38 26.11 10.00
N GLY A 477 27.61 27.29 9.40
CA GLY A 477 27.64 28.59 10.08
C GLY A 477 28.86 28.81 11.00
N LYS A 478 29.65 27.76 11.24
CA LYS A 478 30.90 27.76 12.00
C LYS A 478 31.79 26.63 11.52
N SER A 479 33.09 26.72 11.80
CA SER A 479 33.98 25.58 11.57
C SER A 479 33.60 24.42 12.48
N VAL A 480 33.38 23.24 11.88
CA VAL A 480 33.13 21.98 12.57
C VAL A 480 34.13 20.93 12.09
N GLN A 481 34.41 19.93 12.93
CA GLN A 481 35.20 18.77 12.53
C GLN A 481 34.27 17.59 12.24
N PHE A 482 34.45 16.92 11.11
CA PHE A 482 33.70 15.71 10.77
C PHE A 482 34.55 14.72 9.98
N ARG A 483 34.12 13.45 9.97
CA ARG A 483 34.83 12.33 9.31
C ARG A 483 33.90 11.31 8.64
N ARG A 484 32.58 11.45 8.81
CA ARG A 484 31.56 10.59 8.21
C ARG A 484 30.41 11.42 7.65
N VAL A 485 29.94 11.05 6.46
CA VAL A 485 28.73 11.60 5.82
C VAL A 485 27.84 10.43 5.41
N ASP A 486 26.60 10.41 5.88
CA ASP A 486 25.58 9.46 5.46
C ASP A 486 24.56 10.15 4.53
N LEU A 487 24.26 9.52 3.40
CA LEU A 487 23.35 10.02 2.36
C LEU A 487 22.22 9.01 2.18
N ALA A 488 20.98 9.42 2.44
CA ALA A 488 19.80 8.68 2.02
C ALA A 488 19.45 9.07 0.59
N ILE A 489 20.03 8.36 -0.39
CA ILE A 489 19.87 8.66 -1.82
C ILE A 489 18.45 8.29 -2.26
N TYR A 490 17.76 9.23 -2.89
CA TYR A 490 16.40 9.04 -3.41
C TYR A 490 16.42 8.49 -4.84
N ASP A 491 15.56 7.51 -5.12
CA ASP A 491 15.42 6.91 -6.44
C ASP A 491 13.95 6.52 -6.69
N ASP A 492 13.29 7.24 -7.60
CA ASP A 492 11.92 6.97 -8.03
C ASP A 492 11.83 6.09 -9.28
N ARG A 493 12.98 5.61 -9.78
CA ARG A 493 13.14 4.84 -11.03
C ARG A 493 12.64 5.57 -12.28
N GLY A 494 12.37 6.86 -12.16
CA GLY A 494 11.84 7.72 -13.19
C GLY A 494 12.75 8.92 -13.41
N GLY A 495 12.24 10.11 -13.09
CA GLY A 495 12.95 11.38 -13.30
C GLY A 495 14.14 11.59 -12.37
N VAL A 496 14.13 10.97 -11.19
CA VAL A 496 15.19 11.05 -10.19
C VAL A 496 15.70 9.65 -9.89
N GLN A 497 16.97 9.40 -10.15
CA GLN A 497 17.59 8.09 -9.99
C GLN A 497 18.93 8.21 -9.28
N THR A 498 19.42 7.05 -8.86
CA THR A 498 20.75 6.88 -8.28
C THR A 498 21.82 7.58 -9.15
N PRO A 499 22.67 8.44 -8.57
CA PRO A 499 23.78 9.07 -9.30
C PRO A 499 24.79 8.03 -9.77
N LEU A 500 25.50 8.30 -10.88
CA LEU A 500 26.64 7.47 -11.31
C LEU A 500 27.75 7.45 -10.26
N LYS A 501 27.98 8.59 -9.62
CA LYS A 501 28.88 8.77 -8.48
C LYS A 501 28.50 10.05 -7.71
N TYR A 502 28.94 10.13 -6.47
CA TYR A 502 28.98 11.38 -5.71
C TYR A 502 30.41 11.66 -5.21
N GLU A 503 30.78 12.93 -5.10
CA GLU A 503 32.07 13.38 -4.56
C GLU A 503 31.81 14.34 -3.40
N LEU A 504 32.67 14.28 -2.38
CA LEU A 504 32.58 15.17 -1.22
C LEU A 504 33.69 16.21 -1.32
N GLU A 505 33.34 17.47 -1.09
CA GLU A 505 34.25 18.59 -1.13
C GLU A 505 34.10 19.44 0.15
N TYR A 506 35.20 20.03 0.59
CA TYR A 506 35.24 20.95 1.72
C TYR A 506 35.66 22.35 1.25
N TRP A 507 35.20 23.38 1.95
CA TRP A 507 35.63 24.74 1.66
C TRP A 507 36.92 25.06 2.43
N ASN A 508 37.99 25.43 1.72
CA ASN A 508 39.28 25.79 2.34
C ASN A 508 39.37 27.27 2.78
N GLY A 509 38.30 28.06 2.54
CA GLY A 509 38.26 29.51 2.75
C GLY A 509 38.24 30.33 1.45
N GLN A 510 38.67 29.75 0.34
CA GLN A 510 38.81 30.42 -0.97
C GLN A 510 38.21 29.61 -2.12
N THR A 511 38.36 28.29 -2.10
CA THR A 511 37.90 27.36 -3.13
C THR A 511 37.37 26.07 -2.51
N TRP A 512 36.57 25.36 -3.29
CA TRP A 512 36.16 23.99 -2.97
C TRP A 512 37.29 23.03 -3.33
N GLU A 513 37.60 22.12 -2.42
CA GLU A 513 38.58 21.07 -2.62
C GLU A 513 37.98 19.68 -2.35
N PRO A 514 38.33 18.65 -3.13
CA PRO A 514 37.92 17.28 -2.84
C PRO A 514 38.42 16.81 -1.48
N ILE A 515 37.57 16.10 -0.76
CA ILE A 515 37.97 15.35 0.44
C ILE A 515 38.84 14.16 -0.01
N PRO A 516 40.09 14.05 0.45
CA PRO A 516 40.97 12.97 0.04
C PRO A 516 40.58 11.63 0.69
N GLN A 517 40.87 10.52 0.00
CA GLN A 517 40.81 9.16 0.54
C GLN A 517 39.45 8.75 1.14
N VAL A 518 38.35 9.22 0.54
CA VAL A 518 36.99 8.83 0.94
C VAL A 518 36.75 7.35 0.65
N THR A 519 36.40 6.59 1.70
CA THR A 519 35.89 5.22 1.60
C THR A 519 34.37 5.25 1.59
N LYS A 520 33.73 4.52 0.68
CA LYS A 520 32.26 4.52 0.51
C LYS A 520 31.67 3.13 0.74
N LYS A 521 30.48 3.09 1.33
CA LYS A 521 29.66 1.89 1.48
C LYS A 521 28.20 2.20 1.15
N PRO A 522 27.59 1.54 0.14
CA PRO A 522 28.24 0.69 -0.86
C PRO A 522 29.30 1.45 -1.69
N GLU A 523 30.18 0.71 -2.36
CA GLU A 523 31.25 1.28 -3.19
C GLU A 523 30.68 2.09 -4.37
N LYS A 524 29.67 1.51 -5.04
CA LYS A 524 28.82 2.21 -6.00
C LYS A 524 27.62 2.80 -5.25
N PRO A 525 27.20 4.04 -5.54
CA PRO A 525 26.01 4.60 -4.93
C PRO A 525 24.81 3.72 -5.23
N ALA A 526 23.91 3.62 -4.26
CA ALA A 526 22.70 2.83 -4.41
C ALA A 526 21.48 3.63 -3.94
N GLY A 527 20.43 3.62 -4.75
CA GLY A 527 19.20 4.39 -4.53
C GLY A 527 18.27 3.75 -3.51
N SER A 528 17.39 4.60 -2.98
CA SER A 528 16.37 4.27 -1.99
C SER A 528 16.93 3.51 -0.78
N GLN A 529 18.13 3.92 -0.34
CA GLN A 529 18.84 3.41 0.83
C GLN A 529 19.96 4.36 1.28
N TRP A 530 20.56 4.03 2.43
CA TRP A 530 21.68 4.76 3.01
C TRP A 530 23.01 4.43 2.31
N ASN A 531 23.80 5.47 2.06
CA ASN A 531 25.16 5.42 1.55
C ASN A 531 26.07 6.15 2.54
N THR A 532 27.10 5.49 3.03
CA THR A 532 28.04 6.05 4.02
C THR A 532 29.38 6.35 3.36
N ALA A 533 29.92 7.52 3.63
CA ALA A 533 31.26 7.93 3.24
C ALA A 533 32.09 8.28 4.49
N THR A 534 33.28 7.68 4.63
CA THR A 534 34.20 7.90 5.75
C THR A 534 35.58 8.30 5.25
N PHE A 535 36.26 9.18 5.99
CA PHE A 535 37.56 9.76 5.62
C PHE A 535 38.33 10.22 6.87
N ALA A 536 39.55 10.72 6.71
CA ALA A 536 40.28 11.33 7.82
C ALA A 536 39.57 12.63 8.29
N PRO A 537 39.59 12.99 9.59
CA PRO A 537 38.87 14.17 10.08
C PRO A 537 39.25 15.46 9.34
N ILE A 538 38.24 16.21 8.89
CA ILE A 538 38.39 17.53 8.25
C ILE A 538 37.71 18.59 9.10
N SER A 539 38.32 19.78 9.18
CA SER A 539 37.74 20.96 9.84
C SER A 539 37.42 22.04 8.80
N THR A 540 36.14 22.38 8.64
CA THR A 540 35.68 23.38 7.68
C THR A 540 34.34 23.96 8.12
N GLY A 541 33.96 25.12 7.55
CA GLY A 541 32.63 25.70 7.71
C GLY A 541 31.58 25.17 6.75
N LYS A 542 31.97 24.47 5.68
CA LYS A 542 31.03 24.01 4.64
C LYS A 542 31.40 22.66 4.03
N LEU A 543 30.39 21.86 3.75
CA LEU A 543 30.45 20.61 3.00
C LEU A 543 29.68 20.78 1.69
N ARG A 544 30.22 20.29 0.57
CA ARG A 544 29.50 20.18 -0.71
C ARG A 544 29.53 18.74 -1.21
N ILE A 545 28.37 18.25 -1.62
CA ILE A 545 28.19 16.93 -2.21
C ILE A 545 27.88 17.14 -3.69
N VAL A 546 28.76 16.67 -4.57
CA VAL A 546 28.62 16.82 -6.02
C VAL A 546 28.15 15.48 -6.59
N PHE A 547 26.96 15.48 -7.20
CA PHE A 547 26.36 14.33 -7.83
C PHE A 547 26.63 14.35 -9.33
N THR A 548 27.05 13.21 -9.90
CA THR A 548 27.09 13.00 -11.35
C THR A 548 25.81 12.28 -11.77
N ASN A 549 24.97 12.99 -12.53
CA ASN A 549 23.65 12.52 -12.94
C ASN A 549 23.74 11.32 -13.90
N ALA A 550 22.78 10.38 -13.81
CA ALA A 550 22.71 9.22 -14.69
C ALA A 550 21.87 9.52 -15.95
N GLY A 551 22.54 9.81 -17.06
CA GLY A 551 21.87 10.12 -18.33
C GLY A 551 20.92 11.31 -18.22
N ASN A 552 19.64 11.09 -18.54
CA ASN A 552 18.60 12.12 -18.44
C ASN A 552 17.95 12.21 -17.05
N ALA A 553 18.21 11.25 -16.16
CA ALA A 553 17.72 11.31 -14.79
C ALA A 553 18.52 12.32 -13.97
N ARG A 554 17.97 12.73 -12.84
CA ARG A 554 18.58 13.66 -11.89
C ARG A 554 18.80 13.00 -10.54
N SER A 555 19.57 13.64 -9.68
CA SER A 555 19.93 13.07 -8.38
C SER A 555 19.19 13.78 -7.25
N GLY A 556 19.04 13.08 -6.14
CA GLY A 556 18.41 13.63 -4.96
C GLY A 556 18.75 12.82 -3.72
N VAL A 557 18.54 13.45 -2.57
CA VAL A 557 18.65 12.81 -1.26
C VAL A 557 17.42 13.19 -0.45
N THR A 558 16.89 12.24 0.30
CA THR A 558 15.89 12.54 1.31
C THR A 558 16.54 13.07 2.59
N GLU A 559 17.76 12.65 2.93
CA GLU A 559 18.42 13.13 4.15
C GLU A 559 19.95 13.01 4.03
N VAL A 560 20.66 13.95 4.67
CA VAL A 560 22.12 14.00 4.80
C VAL A 560 22.46 14.14 6.27
N MET A 561 23.28 13.23 6.78
CA MET A 561 23.79 13.28 8.14
C MET A 561 25.30 13.40 8.15
N VAL A 562 25.85 14.23 9.03
CA VAL A 562 27.28 14.50 9.12
C VAL A 562 27.75 14.27 10.54
N TRP A 563 28.82 13.48 10.71
CA TRP A 563 29.27 13.01 12.03
C TRP A 563 30.78 13.19 12.23
N ASP A 564 31.16 13.40 13.49
CA ASP A 564 32.56 13.51 13.94
C ASP A 564 33.18 12.17 14.38
N GLU A 565 32.41 11.08 14.28
CA GLU A 565 32.75 9.71 14.71
C GLU A 565 32.90 8.68 13.58
#